data_AF-A0A6M1Z7Q8-F1
#
_entry.id   AF-A0A6M1Z7Q8-F1
#
_cell.length_a   1.000
_cell.length_b   1.000
_cell.length_c   1.000
_cell.angle_alpha   90.00
_cell.angle_beta   90.00
_cell.angle_gamma   90.00
#
_symmetry.space_group_name_H-M   'P 1'
#
loop_
_entity.id
_entity.type
_entity.pdbx_description
1 polymer ?
#
loop_
_entity_poly.entity_id
_entity_poly.type
_entity_poly.pdbx_seq_one_letter_code
_entity_poly.pdbx_strand_id
1 'polypeptide(L)'
;QWDMNISSMPIKMLLVQSKQKNDIQKKERAYIEIARRCCFALSSFSFTFIGASFAISITRVSSRKNIILASILTLIVLFSFTLGKALKHYPIFSILVYILPQVIVVILTSLKLRKISQGAQ
;
A
#
# COMPACT_ATOMS: atom_id res chain seq x y z
N GLN A 1 -13.97 20.05 -25.32
CA GLN A 1 -13.73 19.96 -23.86
C GLN A 1 -12.52 19.06 -23.68
N TRP A 2 -11.37 19.58 -23.24
CA TRP A 2 -10.15 18.78 -23.12
C TRP A 2 -10.29 17.84 -21.91
N ASP A 3 -10.64 16.58 -22.15
CA ASP A 3 -10.68 15.55 -21.12
C ASP A 3 -9.24 15.14 -20.76
N MET A 4 -8.63 15.86 -19.80
CA MET A 4 -7.37 15.44 -19.21
C MET A 4 -7.51 14.04 -18.61
N ASN A 5 -6.52 13.18 -18.85
CA ASN A 5 -6.43 11.88 -18.20
C ASN A 5 -6.32 12.09 -16.67
N ILE A 6 -7.19 11.43 -15.90
CA ILE A 6 -7.22 11.60 -14.44
C ILE A 6 -5.88 11.25 -13.77
N SER A 7 -5.09 10.37 -14.40
CA SER A 7 -3.78 9.93 -13.91
C SER A 7 -2.75 11.08 -13.92
N SER A 8 -2.87 12.06 -14.83
CA SER A 8 -1.96 13.21 -14.91
C SER A 8 -2.45 14.43 -14.13
N MET A 9 -3.62 14.36 -13.49
CA MET A 9 -4.16 15.48 -12.72
C MET A 9 -3.39 15.73 -11.43
N PRO A 10 -3.15 17.00 -11.05
CA PRO A 10 -2.53 17.33 -9.77
C PRO A 10 -3.49 17.01 -8.61
N ILE A 11 -2.92 16.76 -7.41
CA ILE A 11 -3.68 16.34 -6.23
C ILE A 11 -4.80 17.33 -5.87
N LYS A 12 -4.57 18.63 -6.04
CA LYS A 12 -5.57 19.69 -5.77
C LYS A 12 -6.81 19.55 -6.66
N MET A 13 -6.62 19.20 -7.93
CA MET A 13 -7.72 19.03 -8.89
C MET A 13 -8.51 17.75 -8.59
N LEU A 14 -7.84 16.67 -8.18
CA LEU A 14 -8.49 15.45 -7.71
C LEU A 14 -9.34 15.70 -6.46
N LEU A 15 -8.86 16.52 -5.52
CA LEU A 15 -9.63 16.90 -4.33
C LEU A 15 -10.90 17.68 -4.70
N VAL A 16 -10.83 18.61 -5.66
CA VAL A 16 -12.00 19.33 -6.15
C VAL A 16 -13.01 18.37 -6.79
N GLN A 17 -12.55 17.46 -7.66
CA GLN A 17 -13.43 16.45 -8.28
C GLN A 17 -14.06 15.49 -7.26
N SER A 18 -13.33 15.14 -6.19
CA SER A 18 -13.86 14.27 -5.13
C SER A 18 -15.02 14.92 -4.36
N LYS A 19 -15.07 16.26 -4.32
CA LYS A 19 -16.13 17.04 -3.66
C LYS A 19 -17.31 17.36 -4.58
N GLN A 20 -17.19 17.10 -5.88
CA GLN A 20 -18.23 17.42 -6.84
C GLN A 20 -19.42 16.46 -6.68
N LYS A 21 -20.63 17.00 -6.47
CA LYS A 21 -21.86 16.21 -6.27
C LYS A 21 -22.48 15.69 -7.56
N ASN A 22 -22.21 16.34 -8.68
CA ASN A 22 -22.97 16.12 -9.93
C ASN A 22 -22.51 14.90 -10.75
N ASP A 23 -21.34 14.32 -10.45
CA ASP A 23 -20.79 13.20 -11.23
C ASP A 23 -20.15 12.15 -10.31
N ILE A 24 -20.94 11.12 -10.00
CA ILE A 24 -20.54 10.02 -9.10
C ILE A 24 -19.35 9.25 -9.67
N GLN A 25 -19.31 9.03 -10.99
CA GLN A 25 -18.21 8.27 -11.61
C GLN A 25 -16.89 9.03 -11.56
N LYS A 26 -16.88 10.35 -11.83
CA LYS A 26 -15.67 11.16 -11.69
C LYS A 26 -15.20 11.22 -10.25
N LYS A 27 -16.13 11.36 -9.30
CA LYS A 27 -15.85 11.34 -7.87
C LYS A 27 -15.17 10.04 -7.44
N GLU A 28 -15.72 8.89 -7.83
CA GLU A 28 -15.16 7.57 -7.51
C GLU A 28 -13.77 7.38 -8.12
N ARG A 29 -13.58 7.75 -9.39
CA ARG A 29 -12.27 7.68 -10.05
C ARG A 29 -11.24 8.57 -9.36
N ALA A 30 -11.63 9.75 -8.89
CA ALA A 30 -10.75 10.64 -8.13
C ALA A 30 -10.31 10.01 -6.80
N TYR A 31 -11.23 9.37 -6.05
CA TYR A 31 -10.87 8.67 -4.82
C TYR A 31 -9.94 7.48 -5.05
N ILE A 32 -10.19 6.67 -6.09
CA ILE A 32 -9.32 5.54 -6.45
C ILE A 32 -7.91 6.06 -6.78
N GLU A 33 -7.79 7.15 -7.52
CA GLU A 33 -6.50 7.72 -7.91
C GLU A 33 -5.74 8.31 -6.71
N ILE A 34 -6.44 9.01 -5.81
CA ILE A 34 -5.86 9.48 -4.55
C ILE A 34 -5.36 8.28 -3.72
N ALA A 35 -6.19 7.24 -3.56
CA ALA A 35 -5.82 6.04 -2.82
C ALA A 35 -4.62 5.32 -3.43
N ARG A 36 -4.56 5.21 -4.77
CA ARG A 36 -3.42 4.65 -5.49
C ARG A 36 -2.13 5.41 -5.20
N ARG A 37 -2.16 6.75 -5.22
CA ARG A 37 -0.99 7.59 -4.92
C ARG A 37 -0.55 7.47 -3.47
N CYS A 38 -1.49 7.42 -2.53
CA CYS A 38 -1.20 7.15 -1.13
C CYS A 38 -0.58 5.76 -0.94
N CYS A 39 -1.12 4.73 -1.59
CA CYS A 39 -0.57 3.37 -1.56
C CYS A 39 0.84 3.31 -2.13
N PHE A 40 1.13 4.04 -3.21
CA PHE A 40 2.49 4.13 -3.75
C PHE A 40 3.47 4.73 -2.74
N ALA A 41 3.11 5.85 -2.10
CA ALA A 41 3.93 6.46 -1.06
C ALA A 41 4.12 5.53 0.16
N LEU A 42 3.04 4.89 0.63
CA LEU A 42 3.08 3.92 1.73
C LEU A 42 3.91 2.68 1.38
N SER A 43 3.92 2.24 0.12
CA SER A 43 4.71 1.09 -0.32
C SER A 43 6.20 1.33 -0.14
N SER A 44 6.70 2.53 -0.43
CA SER A 44 8.10 2.89 -0.20
C SER A 44 8.48 2.76 1.29
N PHE A 45 7.61 3.26 2.18
CA PHE A 45 7.78 3.09 3.62
C PHE A 45 7.75 1.60 4.02
N SER A 46 6.76 0.85 3.56
CA SER A 46 6.60 -0.58 3.87
C SER A 46 7.80 -1.42 3.41
N PHE A 47 8.30 -1.20 2.20
CA PHE A 47 9.50 -1.91 1.71
C PHE A 47 10.73 -1.59 2.55
N THR A 48 10.93 -0.33 2.90
CA THR A 48 12.03 0.09 3.77
C THR A 48 11.91 -0.56 5.15
N PHE A 49 10.70 -0.60 5.71
CA PHE A 49 10.43 -1.16 7.02
C PHE A 49 10.59 -2.69 7.06
N ILE A 50 10.09 -3.40 6.03
CA ILE A 50 10.34 -4.84 5.84
C ILE A 50 11.83 -5.09 5.75
N GLY A 51 12.54 -4.34 4.90
CA GLY A 51 13.98 -4.48 4.68
C GLY A 51 14.79 -4.28 5.96
N ALA A 52 14.50 -3.21 6.71
CA ALA A 52 15.15 -2.93 7.99
C ALA A 52 14.87 -4.04 9.02
N SER A 53 13.61 -4.46 9.18
CA SER A 53 13.24 -5.54 10.09
C SER A 53 13.92 -6.86 9.72
N PHE A 54 13.98 -7.17 8.42
CA PHE A 54 14.66 -8.35 7.91
C PHE A 54 16.18 -8.30 8.16
N ALA A 55 16.83 -7.17 7.90
CA ALA A 55 18.27 -6.98 8.14
C ALA A 55 18.64 -7.13 9.64
N ILE A 56 17.81 -6.62 10.55
CA ILE A 56 17.98 -6.81 11.99
C ILE A 56 17.80 -8.29 12.36
N SER A 57 16.78 -8.93 11.79
CA SER A 57 16.43 -10.32 12.06
C SER A 57 17.54 -11.29 11.61
N ILE A 58 18.10 -11.11 10.41
CA ILE A 58 19.10 -12.01 9.84
C ILE A 58 20.44 -11.93 10.60
N THR A 59 20.78 -10.74 11.10
CA THR A 59 22.03 -10.50 11.85
C THR A 59 22.01 -11.21 13.21
N ARG A 60 20.84 -11.26 13.88
CA ARG A 60 20.71 -11.95 15.18
C ARG A 60 20.65 -13.48 15.03
N VAL A 61 19.77 -13.97 14.17
CA VAL A 61 19.66 -15.41 13.86
C VAL A 61 19.22 -15.59 12.41
N SER A 62 20.10 -16.21 11.64
CA SER A 62 19.81 -16.57 10.27
C SER A 62 18.82 -17.73 10.23
N SER A 63 17.58 -17.44 9.86
CA SER A 63 16.54 -18.44 9.65
C SER A 63 15.89 -18.26 8.29
N ARG A 64 15.78 -19.35 7.53
CA ARG A 64 15.09 -19.36 6.24
C ARG A 64 13.65 -18.87 6.35
N LYS A 65 13.00 -19.07 7.51
CA LYS A 65 11.65 -18.57 7.80
C LYS A 65 11.57 -17.04 7.71
N ASN A 66 12.61 -16.33 8.13
CA ASN A 66 12.66 -14.88 8.09
C ASN A 66 12.76 -14.33 6.67
N ILE A 67 13.50 -15.04 5.81
CA ILE A 67 13.63 -14.73 4.38
C ILE A 67 12.28 -14.92 3.69
N ILE A 68 11.66 -16.10 3.88
CA ILE A 68 10.36 -16.42 3.28
C ILE A 68 9.29 -15.39 3.71
N LEU A 69 9.25 -15.04 4.99
CA LEU A 69 8.31 -14.04 5.50
C LEU A 69 8.50 -12.66 4.85
N ALA A 70 9.74 -12.18 4.75
CA ALA A 70 10.03 -10.89 4.12
C ALA A 70 9.64 -10.89 2.63
N SER A 71 9.91 -11.99 1.93
CA SER A 71 9.48 -12.17 0.53
C SER A 71 7.97 -12.15 0.39
N ILE A 72 7.23 -12.89 1.23
CA ILE A 72 5.76 -12.93 1.21
C ILE A 72 5.18 -11.53 1.49
N LEU A 73 5.70 -10.81 2.48
CA LEU A 73 5.24 -9.45 2.78
C LEU A 73 5.48 -8.49 1.61
N THR A 74 6.64 -8.61 0.95
CA THR A 74 6.98 -7.81 -0.24
C THR A 74 6.03 -8.13 -1.40
N LEU A 75 5.75 -9.41 -1.63
CA LEU A 75 4.78 -9.87 -2.62
C LEU A 75 3.39 -9.30 -2.34
N ILE A 76 2.93 -9.34 -1.10
CA ILE A 76 1.62 -8.76 -0.70
C ILE A 76 1.54 -7.27 -1.06
N VAL A 77 2.60 -6.50 -0.80
CA VAL A 77 2.63 -5.07 -1.18
C VAL A 77 2.54 -4.91 -2.70
N LEU A 78 3.30 -5.68 -3.48
CA LEU A 78 3.25 -5.61 -4.94
C LEU A 78 1.89 -6.02 -5.53
N PHE A 79 1.33 -7.13 -5.02
CA PHE A 79 0.02 -7.62 -5.41
C PHE A 79 -1.09 -6.61 -5.08
N SER A 80 -0.97 -5.89 -3.96
CA SER A 80 -1.94 -4.86 -3.59
C SER A 80 -2.06 -3.77 -4.67
N PHE A 81 -0.93 -3.37 -5.26
CA PHE A 81 -0.90 -2.33 -6.29
C PHE A 81 -1.51 -2.81 -7.60
N THR A 82 -1.13 -4.01 -8.07
CA THR A 82 -1.64 -4.57 -9.33
C THR A 82 -3.13 -4.90 -9.24
N LEU A 83 -3.55 -5.52 -8.13
CA LEU A 83 -4.95 -5.88 -7.90
C LEU A 83 -5.83 -4.65 -7.69
N GLY A 84 -5.37 -3.66 -6.93
CA GLY A 84 -6.08 -2.39 -6.76
C GLY A 84 -6.31 -1.69 -8.09
N LYS A 85 -5.37 -1.80 -9.04
CA LYS A 85 -5.52 -1.25 -10.40
C LYS A 85 -6.51 -2.04 -11.25
N ALA A 86 -6.53 -3.37 -11.14
CA ALA A 86 -7.48 -4.23 -11.83
C ALA A 86 -8.93 -3.97 -11.38
N LEU A 87 -9.13 -3.71 -10.09
CA LEU A 87 -10.44 -3.47 -9.49
C LEU A 87 -10.97 -2.03 -9.64
N LYS A 88 -10.48 -1.25 -10.61
CA LYS A 88 -10.90 0.15 -10.84
C LYS A 88 -12.41 0.33 -11.05
N HIS A 89 -13.12 -0.74 -11.44
CA HIS A 89 -14.58 -0.74 -11.64
C HIS A 89 -15.36 -0.82 -10.32
N TYR A 90 -14.70 -1.26 -9.24
CA TYR A 90 -15.28 -1.42 -7.91
C TYR A 90 -14.52 -0.51 -6.92
N PRO A 91 -14.92 0.76 -6.78
CA PRO A 91 -14.12 1.80 -6.09
C PRO A 91 -13.79 1.44 -4.65
N ILE A 92 -14.77 0.96 -3.89
CA ILE A 92 -14.59 0.59 -2.48
C ILE A 92 -13.56 -0.54 -2.36
N PHE A 93 -13.70 -1.59 -3.18
CA PHE A 93 -12.78 -2.72 -3.18
C PHE A 93 -11.37 -2.32 -3.63
N SER A 94 -11.25 -1.46 -4.65
CA SER A 94 -9.98 -0.91 -5.10
C SER A 94 -9.24 -0.18 -3.97
N ILE A 95 -9.95 0.71 -3.26
CA ILE A 95 -9.38 1.47 -2.14
C ILE A 95 -8.98 0.54 -0.99
N LEU A 96 -9.83 -0.42 -0.63
CA LEU A 96 -9.51 -1.40 0.42
C LEU A 96 -8.26 -2.20 0.07
N VAL A 97 -8.16 -2.70 -1.15
CA VAL A 97 -7.00 -3.46 -1.62
C VAL A 97 -5.73 -2.60 -1.65
N TYR A 98 -5.81 -1.29 -1.87
CA TYR A 98 -4.66 -0.41 -1.78
C TYR A 98 -4.18 -0.16 -0.33
N ILE A 99 -5.09 -0.06 0.63
CA ILE A 99 -4.75 0.38 2.01
C ILE A 99 -4.54 -0.79 2.96
N LEU A 100 -5.44 -1.79 2.93
CA LEU A 100 -5.49 -2.87 3.92
C LEU A 100 -4.20 -3.71 3.95
N PRO A 101 -3.59 -4.09 2.80
CA PRO A 101 -2.31 -4.80 2.79
C PRO A 101 -1.17 -4.01 3.43
N GLN A 102 -1.13 -2.68 3.26
CA GLN A 102 -0.11 -1.83 3.87
C GLN A 102 -0.21 -1.86 5.40
N VAL A 103 -1.43 -1.75 5.93
CA VAL A 103 -1.68 -1.80 7.39
C VAL A 103 -1.26 -3.15 7.96
N ILE A 104 -1.63 -4.25 7.30
CA ILE A 104 -1.24 -5.61 7.72
C ILE A 104 0.28 -5.75 7.75
N VAL A 105 0.96 -5.31 6.69
CA VAL A 105 2.42 -5.40 6.58
C VAL A 105 3.11 -4.63 7.70
N VAL A 106 2.67 -3.40 7.99
CA VAL A 106 3.24 -2.58 9.06
C VAL A 106 3.02 -3.21 10.42
N ILE A 107 1.82 -3.73 10.70
CA ILE A 107 1.51 -4.40 11.97
C ILE A 107 2.37 -5.65 12.14
N LEU A 108 2.39 -6.55 11.15
CA LEU A 108 3.15 -7.80 11.23
C LEU A 108 4.65 -7.55 11.38
N THR A 109 5.19 -6.60 10.62
CA THR A 109 6.61 -6.23 10.69
C THR A 109 6.95 -5.61 12.06
N SER A 110 6.06 -4.79 12.62
CA SER A 110 6.22 -4.20 13.95
C SER A 110 6.19 -5.26 15.07
N LEU A 111 5.24 -6.20 15.00
CA LEU A 111 5.14 -7.30 15.97
C LEU A 111 6.40 -8.17 15.94
N LYS A 112 6.89 -8.49 14.75
CA LYS A 112 8.14 -9.24 14.58
C LYS A 112 9.33 -8.47 15.15
N LEU A 113 9.45 -7.18 14.86
CA LEU A 113 10.53 -6.35 15.37
C LEU A 113 10.50 -6.26 16.91
N ARG A 114 9.31 -6.15 17.51
CA ARG A 114 9.14 -6.18 18.97
C ARG A 114 9.58 -7.50 19.59
N LYS A 115 9.19 -8.63 19.01
CA LYS A 115 9.63 -9.97 19.44
C LYS A 115 11.16 -10.08 19.41
N ILE A 116 11.76 -9.71 18.27
CA ILE A 116 13.22 -9.69 18.11
C ILE A 116 13.89 -8.79 19.16
N SER A 117 13.34 -7.59 19.41
CA SER A 117 13.86 -6.66 20.41
C SER A 117 13.84 -7.23 21.83
N GLN A 118 12.83 -8.02 22.16
CA GLN A 118 12.68 -8.69 23.46
C GLN A 118 13.52 -9.97 23.58
N GLY A 119 14.22 -10.38 22.53
CA GLY A 119 14.97 -11.63 22.49
C GLY A 119 14.10 -12.88 22.35
N ALA A 120 12.77 -12.73 22.33
CA ALA A 120 11.82 -13.80 22.05
C ALA A 120 11.76 -14.02 20.54
N GLN A 121 12.31 -15.15 20.07
CA GLN A 121 12.34 -15.50 18.64
C GLN A 121 11.05 -16.16 18.18
#